data_AF-A0A9P5S8E9-F1
#
_entry.id   AF-A0A9P5S8E9-F1
#
_cell.length_a   1.000
_cell.length_b   1.000
_cell.length_c   1.000
_cell.angle_alpha   90.00
_cell.angle_beta   90.00
_cell.angle_gamma   90.00
#
_symmetry.space_group_name_H-M   'P 1'
#
loop_
_entity.id
_entity.type
_entity.pdbx_description
1 polymer ?
#
loop_
_entity_poly.entity_id
_entity_poly.type
_entity_poly.pdbx_seq_one_letter_code
_entity_poly.pdbx_strand_id
1 'polypeptide(L)'
;FTATAIGELVAEGKVDWNNTPVSEYLPEFQLKDPVLTSQLTFSDMLAHRTPVPFIDLAWLRNATPPRDLINQLKHLDMPSKLSPTVNYSNVVYAVAGEAAANVAGMSYADLIKTKIFEPLGLRSAGLSQVEMAKQPNFAMPFSAASFEDAKKGIYEEGYVDEIPMSNAPAGDIYMDVVDLAKW
;
A
#
# COMPACT_ATOMS: atom_id res chain seq x y z
N PHE A 1 1.40 -7.24 6.32
CA PHE A 1 0.51 -6.21 6.89
C PHE A 1 -0.79 -6.07 6.12
N THR A 2 -0.86 -5.39 4.97
CA THR A 2 -2.13 -5.16 4.23
C THR A 2 -2.95 -6.42 4.00
N ALA A 3 -2.36 -7.45 3.36
CA ALA A 3 -3.03 -8.72 3.13
C ALA A 3 -3.50 -9.40 4.43
N THR A 4 -2.72 -9.32 5.50
CA THR A 4 -3.09 -9.87 6.81
C THR A 4 -4.26 -9.12 7.44
N ALA A 5 -4.26 -7.78 7.38
CA ALA A 5 -5.38 -6.98 7.88
C ALA A 5 -6.67 -7.27 7.11
N ILE A 6 -6.58 -7.46 5.78
CA ILE A 6 -7.72 -7.95 4.98
C ILE A 6 -8.14 -9.34 5.45
N GLY A 7 -7.19 -10.24 5.72
CA GLY A 7 -7.47 -11.58 6.26
C GLY A 7 -8.20 -11.58 7.60
N GLU A 8 -7.85 -10.66 8.51
CA GLU A 8 -8.60 -10.43 9.76
C GLU A 8 -10.05 -10.02 9.47
N LEU A 9 -10.28 -9.12 8.51
CA LEU A 9 -11.63 -8.72 8.10
C LEU A 9 -12.40 -9.87 7.43
N VAL A 10 -11.72 -10.76 6.71
CA VAL A 10 -12.32 -12.00 6.17
C VAL A 10 -12.71 -12.95 7.31
N ALA A 11 -11.84 -13.13 8.30
CA ALA A 11 -12.14 -13.95 9.48
C ALA A 11 -13.34 -13.40 10.28
N GLU A 12 -13.51 -12.07 10.29
CA GLU A 12 -14.67 -11.38 10.86
C GLU A 12 -15.94 -11.45 10.00
N GLY A 13 -15.86 -12.01 8.78
CA GLY A 13 -16.99 -12.08 7.84
C GLY A 13 -17.41 -10.72 7.25
N LYS A 14 -16.53 -9.70 7.31
CA LYS A 14 -16.80 -8.35 6.80
C LYS A 14 -16.50 -8.19 5.31
N VAL A 15 -15.54 -8.95 4.82
CA VAL A 15 -15.18 -9.03 3.40
C VAL A 15 -14.92 -10.48 3.01
N ASP A 16 -14.74 -10.73 1.73
CA ASP A 16 -14.30 -12.02 1.22
C ASP A 16 -13.19 -11.85 0.17
N TRP A 17 -12.51 -12.94 -0.15
CA TRP A 17 -11.34 -12.90 -1.02
C TRP A 17 -11.66 -12.80 -2.52
N ASN A 18 -12.76 -13.40 -2.99
CA ASN A 18 -12.88 -13.86 -4.39
C ASN A 18 -14.24 -13.57 -5.07
N ASN A 19 -15.26 -13.15 -4.33
CA ASN A 19 -16.62 -13.03 -4.83
C ASN A 19 -17.04 -11.57 -4.96
N THR A 20 -16.82 -10.76 -3.91
CA THR A 20 -17.20 -9.35 -3.95
C THR A 20 -16.11 -8.50 -4.59
N PRO A 21 -16.44 -7.71 -5.62
CA PRO A 21 -15.52 -6.75 -6.21
C PRO A 21 -15.10 -5.68 -5.21
N VAL A 22 -13.82 -5.29 -5.24
CA VAL A 22 -13.27 -4.24 -4.36
C VAL A 22 -13.99 -2.90 -4.54
N SER A 23 -14.55 -2.63 -5.72
CA SER A 23 -15.37 -1.44 -5.97
C SER A 23 -16.67 -1.39 -5.14
N GLU A 24 -17.16 -2.50 -4.62
CA GLU A 24 -18.31 -2.50 -3.69
C GLU A 24 -17.88 -2.04 -2.28
N TYR A 25 -16.64 -2.33 -1.90
CA TYR A 25 -16.04 -1.90 -0.63
C TYR A 25 -15.46 -0.48 -0.70
N LEU A 26 -15.10 -0.01 -1.90
CA LEU A 26 -14.53 1.31 -2.14
C LEU A 26 -15.10 1.91 -3.44
N PRO A 27 -16.27 2.57 -3.40
CA PRO A 27 -16.98 3.01 -4.60
C PRO A 27 -16.21 4.00 -5.49
N GLU A 28 -15.27 4.77 -4.94
CA GLU A 28 -14.44 5.70 -5.71
C GLU A 28 -13.39 4.96 -6.55
N PHE A 29 -13.10 3.69 -6.24
CA PHE A 29 -12.27 2.86 -7.10
C PHE A 29 -13.06 2.46 -8.35
N GLN A 30 -12.69 3.09 -9.47
CA GLN A 30 -13.20 2.78 -10.79
C GLN A 30 -12.01 2.73 -11.75
N LEU A 31 -11.97 1.73 -12.62
CA LEU A 31 -11.10 1.70 -13.79
C LEU A 31 -11.86 2.24 -15.00
N LYS A 32 -11.12 2.57 -16.07
CA LYS A 32 -11.72 3.04 -17.32
C LYS A 32 -12.72 2.05 -17.91
N ASP A 33 -12.44 0.75 -17.74
CA ASP A 33 -13.37 -0.32 -18.09
C ASP A 33 -14.24 -0.71 -16.87
N PRO A 34 -15.57 -0.46 -16.91
CA PRO A 34 -16.46 -0.80 -15.81
C PRO A 34 -16.62 -2.32 -15.61
N VAL A 35 -16.46 -3.12 -16.67
CA VAL A 35 -16.52 -4.59 -16.57
C VAL A 35 -15.35 -5.08 -15.74
N LEU A 36 -14.14 -4.63 -16.05
CA LEU A 36 -12.95 -4.96 -15.27
C LEU A 36 -13.06 -4.49 -13.82
N THR A 37 -13.57 -3.27 -13.61
CA THR A 37 -13.83 -2.74 -12.26
C THR A 37 -14.72 -3.69 -11.45
N SER A 38 -15.82 -4.14 -12.05
CA SER A 38 -16.80 -5.04 -11.42
C SER A 38 -16.32 -6.49 -11.23
N GLN A 39 -15.08 -6.81 -11.60
CA GLN A 39 -14.51 -8.16 -11.49
C GLN A 39 -13.33 -8.24 -10.54
N LEU A 40 -12.70 -7.12 -10.18
CA LEU A 40 -11.47 -7.13 -9.40
C LEU A 40 -11.76 -7.40 -7.93
N THR A 41 -11.28 -8.56 -7.45
CA THR A 41 -11.40 -9.00 -6.05
C THR A 41 -10.14 -8.66 -5.26
N PHE A 42 -10.19 -8.82 -3.94
CA PHE A 42 -8.98 -8.70 -3.11
C PHE A 42 -7.90 -9.69 -3.55
N SER A 43 -8.25 -10.93 -3.88
CA SER A 43 -7.28 -11.92 -4.39
C SER A 43 -6.61 -11.47 -5.68
N ASP A 44 -7.36 -10.93 -6.65
CA ASP A 44 -6.78 -10.47 -7.92
C ASP A 44 -5.79 -9.31 -7.71
N MET A 45 -6.13 -8.38 -6.82
CA MET A 45 -5.27 -7.24 -6.48
C MET A 45 -4.03 -7.68 -5.72
N LEU A 46 -4.18 -8.47 -4.66
CA LEU A 46 -3.07 -8.91 -3.81
C LEU A 46 -2.15 -9.91 -4.50
N ALA A 47 -2.65 -10.65 -5.49
CA ALA A 47 -1.85 -11.51 -6.35
C ALA A 47 -1.27 -10.79 -7.59
N HIS A 48 -1.48 -9.48 -7.71
CA HIS A 48 -0.99 -8.67 -8.84
C HIS A 48 -1.45 -9.21 -10.21
N ARG A 49 -2.72 -9.65 -10.31
CA ARG A 49 -3.33 -10.17 -11.53
C ARG A 49 -4.14 -9.11 -12.29
N THR A 50 -3.77 -7.85 -12.13
CA THR A 50 -4.46 -6.70 -12.73
C THR A 50 -3.65 -6.16 -13.90
N PRO A 51 -4.28 -5.53 -14.90
CA PRO A 51 -3.57 -4.87 -16.00
C PRO A 51 -3.09 -3.45 -15.62
N VAL A 52 -3.14 -3.07 -14.33
CA VAL A 52 -2.75 -1.73 -13.88
C VAL A 52 -1.25 -1.51 -14.13
N PRO A 53 -0.87 -0.54 -14.98
CA PRO A 53 0.52 -0.30 -15.30
C PRO A 53 1.30 0.20 -14.09
N PHE A 54 2.62 0.08 -14.17
CA PHE A 54 3.54 0.66 -13.21
C PHE A 54 3.51 2.19 -13.32
N ILE A 55 2.74 2.84 -12.45
CA ILE A 55 2.58 4.31 -12.38
C ILE A 55 2.98 4.85 -11.01
N ASP A 56 3.81 4.10 -10.29
CA ASP A 56 4.19 4.38 -8.91
C ASP A 56 4.78 5.78 -8.73
N LEU A 57 5.53 6.28 -9.72
CA LEU A 57 6.12 7.62 -9.68
C LEU A 57 5.08 8.75 -9.65
N ALA A 58 3.86 8.52 -10.14
CA ALA A 58 2.79 9.51 -10.07
C ALA A 58 2.13 9.57 -8.67
N TRP A 59 2.31 8.53 -7.86
CA TRP A 59 1.75 8.39 -6.51
C TRP A 59 2.80 8.61 -5.42
N LEU A 60 4.05 8.29 -5.72
CA LEU A 60 5.20 8.54 -4.86
C LEU A 60 5.30 10.04 -4.57
N ARG A 61 5.41 10.40 -3.30
CA ARG A 61 5.58 11.80 -2.85
C ARG A 61 4.47 12.74 -3.29
N ASN A 62 3.29 12.19 -3.57
CA ASN A 62 2.14 12.98 -3.96
C ASN A 62 1.30 13.31 -2.71
N ALA A 63 1.19 14.60 -2.38
CA ALA A 63 0.40 15.06 -1.23
C ALA A 63 -1.13 14.96 -1.45
N THR A 64 -1.56 14.53 -2.64
CA THR A 64 -2.97 14.28 -2.94
C THR A 64 -3.48 13.11 -2.09
N PRO A 65 -4.66 13.24 -1.44
CA PRO A 65 -5.24 12.16 -0.65
C PRO A 65 -5.32 10.83 -1.43
N PRO A 66 -5.07 9.67 -0.78
CA PRO A 66 -5.10 8.36 -1.43
C PRO A 66 -6.37 8.13 -2.27
N ARG A 67 -7.55 8.41 -1.70
CA ARG A 67 -8.83 8.21 -2.38
C ARG A 67 -9.02 9.10 -3.61
N ASP A 68 -8.45 10.30 -3.60
CA ASP A 68 -8.49 11.19 -4.77
C ASP A 68 -7.63 10.65 -5.91
N LEU A 69 -6.44 10.09 -5.60
CA LEU A 69 -5.60 9.41 -6.59
C LEU A 69 -6.25 8.12 -7.10
N ILE A 70 -6.88 7.35 -6.23
CA ILE A 70 -7.66 6.15 -6.61
C ILE A 70 -8.76 6.51 -7.60
N ASN A 71 -9.48 7.61 -7.37
CA ASN A 71 -10.55 8.08 -8.25
C ASN A 71 -10.04 8.53 -9.64
N GLN A 72 -8.74 8.82 -9.80
CA GLN A 72 -8.15 9.13 -11.11
C GLN A 72 -7.94 7.89 -11.97
N LEU A 73 -7.94 6.68 -11.41
CA LEU A 73 -7.66 5.44 -12.16
C LEU A 73 -8.68 5.17 -13.28
N LYS A 74 -9.88 5.77 -13.21
CA LYS A 74 -10.90 5.70 -14.26
C LYS A 74 -10.49 6.40 -15.56
N HIS A 75 -9.43 7.20 -15.53
CA HIS A 75 -8.90 7.91 -16.69
C HIS A 75 -7.72 7.18 -17.34
N LEU A 76 -7.21 6.11 -16.72
CA LEU A 76 -6.02 5.40 -17.17
C LEU A 76 -6.33 4.48 -18.36
N ASP A 77 -5.55 4.60 -19.43
CA ASP A 77 -5.59 3.69 -20.57
C ASP A 77 -4.84 2.39 -20.25
N MET A 78 -5.53 1.25 -20.37
CA MET A 78 -4.98 -0.06 -20.04
C MET A 78 -5.76 -1.20 -20.72
N PRO A 79 -5.20 -2.42 -20.77
CA PRO A 79 -5.94 -3.59 -21.22
C PRO A 79 -7.23 -3.84 -20.40
N SER A 80 -8.32 -4.19 -21.08
CA SER A 80 -9.64 -4.48 -20.50
C SER A 80 -9.79 -5.88 -19.87
N LYS A 81 -8.69 -6.56 -19.55
CA LYS A 81 -8.72 -7.94 -19.04
C LYS A 81 -7.74 -8.11 -17.89
N LEU A 82 -8.04 -9.04 -16.99
CA LEU A 82 -7.09 -9.50 -15.98
C LEU A 82 -5.78 -9.94 -16.63
N SER A 83 -4.68 -9.67 -15.94
CA SER A 83 -3.36 -10.08 -16.43
C SER A 83 -3.22 -11.61 -16.28
N PRO A 84 -2.85 -12.33 -17.35
CA PRO A 84 -2.62 -13.78 -17.27
C PRO A 84 -1.32 -14.12 -16.53
N THR A 85 -0.46 -13.12 -16.31
CA THR A 85 0.81 -13.21 -15.57
C THR A 85 0.83 -12.20 -14.44
N VAL A 86 1.75 -12.37 -13.49
CA VAL A 86 1.99 -11.36 -12.45
C VAL A 86 2.38 -10.03 -13.10
N ASN A 87 1.64 -8.97 -12.76
CA ASN A 87 1.93 -7.59 -13.13
C ASN A 87 1.97 -6.75 -11.85
N TYR A 88 3.18 -6.63 -11.29
CA TYR A 88 3.40 -5.96 -10.01
C TYR A 88 2.96 -4.50 -10.08
N SER A 89 2.19 -4.07 -9.07
CA SER A 89 1.71 -2.69 -8.97
C SER A 89 1.47 -2.34 -7.50
N ASN A 90 2.13 -1.28 -7.04
CA ASN A 90 1.89 -0.74 -5.70
C ASN A 90 0.52 -0.05 -5.60
N VAL A 91 0.04 0.52 -6.71
CA VAL A 91 -1.27 1.17 -6.79
C VAL A 91 -2.40 0.22 -6.44
N VAL A 92 -2.43 -1.00 -6.98
CA VAL A 92 -3.51 -1.95 -6.65
C VAL A 92 -3.44 -2.47 -5.22
N TYR A 93 -2.24 -2.56 -4.65
CA TYR A 93 -2.06 -2.84 -3.23
C TYR A 93 -2.57 -1.71 -2.34
N ALA A 94 -2.34 -0.45 -2.76
CA ALA A 94 -2.88 0.73 -2.09
C ALA A 94 -4.42 0.75 -2.13
N VAL A 95 -5.02 0.49 -3.30
CA VAL A 95 -6.48 0.37 -3.45
C VAL A 95 -7.04 -0.70 -2.51
N ALA A 96 -6.43 -1.88 -2.45
CA ALA A 96 -6.87 -2.94 -1.55
C ALA A 96 -6.78 -2.53 -0.06
N GLY A 97 -5.71 -1.84 0.34
CA GLY A 97 -5.58 -1.32 1.71
C GLY A 97 -6.62 -0.27 2.07
N GLU A 98 -6.87 0.69 1.18
CA GLU A 98 -7.90 1.72 1.37
C GLU A 98 -9.32 1.12 1.41
N ALA A 99 -9.61 0.11 0.59
CA ALA A 99 -10.88 -0.58 0.62
C ALA A 99 -11.09 -1.32 1.96
N ALA A 100 -10.06 -2.00 2.46
CA ALA A 100 -10.09 -2.67 3.75
C ALA A 100 -10.33 -1.67 4.90
N ALA A 101 -9.64 -0.53 4.86
CA ALA A 101 -9.80 0.56 5.83
C ALA A 101 -11.23 1.14 5.80
N ASN A 102 -11.78 1.35 4.59
CA ASN A 102 -13.15 1.82 4.41
C ASN A 102 -14.17 0.84 5.00
N VAL A 103 -14.01 -0.47 4.79
CA VAL A 103 -14.87 -1.51 5.41
C VAL A 103 -14.75 -1.49 6.94
N ALA A 104 -13.56 -1.26 7.46
CA ALA A 104 -13.33 -1.16 8.90
C ALA A 104 -13.83 0.16 9.50
N GLY A 105 -14.18 1.16 8.69
CA GLY A 105 -14.65 2.47 9.14
C GLY A 105 -13.57 3.31 9.81
N MET A 106 -12.30 3.11 9.45
CA MET A 106 -11.14 3.79 10.04
C MET A 106 -10.07 4.10 9.00
N SER A 107 -9.03 4.85 9.36
CA SER A 107 -7.90 5.07 8.46
C SER A 107 -7.10 3.79 8.25
N TYR A 108 -6.35 3.69 7.14
CA TYR A 108 -5.46 2.54 6.93
C TYR A 108 -4.42 2.40 8.07
N ALA A 109 -3.88 3.52 8.56
CA ALA A 109 -2.94 3.51 9.66
C ALA A 109 -3.56 2.94 10.95
N ASP A 110 -4.80 3.34 11.27
CA ASP A 110 -5.52 2.81 12.43
C ASP A 110 -5.88 1.33 12.26
N LEU A 111 -6.22 0.90 11.03
CA LEU A 111 -6.48 -0.50 10.72
C LEU A 111 -5.26 -1.37 11.03
N ILE A 112 -4.09 -1.00 10.49
CA ILE A 112 -2.84 -1.75 10.72
C ILE A 112 -2.45 -1.71 12.19
N LYS A 113 -2.58 -0.54 12.84
CA LYS A 113 -2.25 -0.40 14.26
C LYS A 113 -3.12 -1.30 15.13
N THR A 114 -4.44 -1.25 14.95
CA THR A 114 -5.42 -1.99 15.76
C THR A 114 -5.38 -3.49 15.51
N LYS A 115 -5.24 -3.90 14.25
CA LYS A 115 -5.30 -5.33 13.86
C LYS A 115 -3.97 -6.05 13.97
N ILE A 116 -2.85 -5.33 13.93
CA ILE A 116 -1.52 -5.95 13.82
C ILE A 116 -0.55 -5.41 14.87
N PHE A 117 -0.31 -4.09 14.91
CA PHE A 117 0.75 -3.56 15.77
C PHE A 117 0.45 -3.78 17.26
N GLU A 118 -0.76 -3.46 17.69
CA GLU A 118 -1.16 -3.58 19.10
C GLU A 118 -1.24 -5.05 19.55
N PRO A 119 -1.90 -5.98 18.83
CA PRO A 119 -1.98 -7.39 19.24
C PRO A 119 -0.62 -8.09 19.32
N LEU A 120 0.32 -7.76 18.43
CA LEU A 120 1.66 -8.35 18.41
C LEU A 120 2.69 -7.57 19.26
N GLY A 121 2.29 -6.43 19.81
CA GLY A 121 3.18 -5.58 20.60
C GLY A 121 4.36 -5.03 19.80
N LEU A 122 4.10 -4.59 18.56
CA LEU A 122 5.07 -3.93 17.68
C LEU A 122 5.18 -2.46 18.06
N ARG A 123 6.10 -2.12 18.97
CA ARG A 123 6.15 -0.81 19.64
C ARG A 123 6.96 0.25 18.90
N SER A 124 7.91 -0.17 18.09
CA SER A 124 8.69 0.68 17.20
C SER A 124 7.94 0.98 15.91
N ALA A 125 6.90 0.20 15.57
CA ALA A 125 6.26 0.24 14.27
C ALA A 125 5.42 1.50 14.05
N GLY A 126 5.44 2.04 12.82
CA GLY A 126 4.71 3.24 12.44
C GLY A 126 4.51 3.38 10.93
N LEU A 127 3.65 4.34 10.54
CA LEU A 127 3.33 4.65 9.14
C LEU A 127 3.57 6.14 8.81
N SER A 128 4.47 6.79 9.53
CA SER A 128 4.83 8.20 9.30
C SER A 128 6.33 8.37 9.47
N GLN A 129 7.05 8.67 8.39
CA GLN A 129 8.49 8.94 8.49
C GLN A 129 8.80 10.07 9.47
N VAL A 130 7.97 11.12 9.50
CA VAL A 130 8.14 12.25 10.42
C VAL A 130 8.07 11.82 11.88
N GLU A 131 7.11 10.96 12.24
CA GLU A 131 7.03 10.44 13.61
C GLU A 131 8.16 9.45 13.91
N MET A 132 8.52 8.62 12.93
CA MET A 132 9.61 7.65 13.06
C MET A 132 10.97 8.33 13.24
N ALA A 133 11.19 9.47 12.59
CA ALA A 133 12.42 10.27 12.70
C ALA A 133 12.67 10.81 14.11
N LYS A 134 11.65 10.84 14.98
CA LYS A 134 11.79 11.23 16.38
C LYS A 134 12.36 10.12 17.26
N GLN A 135 12.42 8.87 16.75
CA GLN A 135 12.98 7.76 17.50
C GLN A 135 14.51 7.87 17.60
N PRO A 136 15.12 7.54 18.76
CA PRO A 136 16.56 7.72 18.97
C PRO A 136 17.42 6.79 18.10
N ASN A 137 16.83 5.74 17.52
CA ASN A 137 17.47 4.76 16.64
C ASN A 137 16.99 4.86 15.19
N PHE A 138 16.40 5.99 14.79
CA PHE A 138 16.01 6.20 13.39
C PHE A 138 17.23 6.16 12.46
N ALA A 139 17.15 5.37 11.40
CA ALA A 139 18.20 5.28 10.39
C ALA A 139 17.87 6.21 9.22
N MET A 140 18.76 7.17 8.93
CA MET A 140 18.65 8.01 7.75
C MET A 140 18.85 7.16 6.47
N PRO A 141 18.00 7.34 5.44
CA PRO A 141 18.19 6.65 4.18
C PRO A 141 19.41 7.20 3.43
N PHE A 142 20.08 6.36 2.65
CA PHE A 142 21.16 6.76 1.75
C PHE A 142 20.91 6.16 0.36
N SER A 143 21.25 6.90 -0.69
CA SER A 143 21.15 6.44 -2.07
C SER A 143 22.43 6.68 -2.84
N ALA A 144 22.85 5.72 -3.66
CA ALA A 144 23.89 5.92 -4.64
C ALA A 144 23.26 6.25 -5.99
N ALA A 145 23.84 7.21 -6.74
CA ALA A 145 23.37 7.58 -8.07
C ALA A 145 23.47 6.42 -9.09
N SER A 146 24.39 5.49 -8.84
CA SER A 146 24.56 4.29 -9.66
C SER A 146 25.08 3.10 -8.85
N PHE A 147 24.98 1.90 -9.42
CA PHE A 147 25.59 0.69 -8.83
C PHE A 147 27.12 0.81 -8.75
N GLU A 148 27.74 1.53 -9.68
CA GLU A 148 29.18 1.76 -9.67
C GLU A 148 29.58 2.67 -8.50
N ASP A 149 28.79 3.70 -8.22
CA ASP A 149 28.98 4.59 -7.07
C ASP A 149 28.81 3.85 -5.74
N ALA A 150 27.79 2.99 -5.64
CA ALA A 150 27.57 2.15 -4.47
C ALA A 150 28.79 1.26 -4.16
N LYS A 151 29.38 0.62 -5.18
CA LYS A 151 30.60 -0.20 -5.03
C LYS A 151 31.81 0.63 -4.57
N LYS A 152 31.88 1.91 -4.94
CA LYS A 152 32.93 2.84 -4.53
C LYS A 152 32.67 3.47 -3.16
N GLY A 153 31.56 3.15 -2.52
CA GLY A 153 31.16 3.75 -1.25
C GLY A 153 30.65 5.19 -1.38
N ILE A 154 30.23 5.60 -2.58
CA ILE A 154 29.72 6.94 -2.85
C ILE A 154 28.20 6.92 -2.65
N TYR A 155 27.75 7.57 -1.59
CA TYR A 155 26.34 7.66 -1.21
C TYR A 155 25.97 9.11 -0.90
N GLU A 156 24.75 9.46 -1.24
CA GLU A 156 24.10 10.70 -0.83
C GLU A 156 23.14 10.38 0.31
N GLU A 157 23.20 11.17 1.38
CA GLU A 157 22.21 11.11 2.45
C GLU A 157 20.87 11.57 1.91
N GLY A 158 19.83 10.77 2.16
CA GLY A 158 18.46 11.10 1.81
C GLY A 158 17.85 12.06 2.83
N TYR A 159 16.52 12.15 2.80
CA TYR A 159 15.77 13.02 3.70
C TYR A 159 14.54 12.31 4.24
N VAL A 160 14.04 12.81 5.37
CA VAL A 160 12.76 12.39 5.94
C VAL A 160 11.65 12.97 5.08
N ASP A 161 10.82 12.09 4.51
CA ASP A 161 9.69 12.53 3.71
C ASP A 161 8.60 13.11 4.61
N GLU A 162 8.34 14.41 4.47
CA GLU A 162 7.30 15.09 5.23
C GLU A 162 5.90 14.82 4.66
N ILE A 163 5.82 14.27 3.44
CA ILE A 163 4.57 13.95 2.77
C ILE A 163 4.18 12.52 3.13
N PRO A 164 3.03 12.30 3.80
CA PRO A 164 2.50 10.95 4.02
C PRO A 164 2.32 10.25 2.68
N MET A 165 2.81 9.01 2.55
CA MET A 165 2.75 8.35 1.25
C MET A 165 1.33 7.88 0.94
N SER A 166 0.77 8.37 -0.16
CA SER A 166 -0.59 7.99 -0.57
C SER A 166 -0.73 6.53 -0.99
N ASN A 167 0.39 5.81 -1.16
CA ASN A 167 0.45 4.37 -1.35
C ASN A 167 0.94 3.64 -0.09
N ALA A 168 0.71 4.17 1.11
CA ALA A 168 1.13 3.56 2.36
C ALA A 168 0.85 2.05 2.48
N PRO A 169 -0.30 1.53 2.01
CA PRO A 169 -0.56 0.10 2.05
C PRO A 169 0.37 -0.80 1.22
N ALA A 170 1.16 -0.20 0.33
CA ALA A 170 2.10 -0.92 -0.53
C ALA A 170 3.53 -0.95 0.02
N GLY A 171 3.92 -0.05 0.95
CA GLY A 171 5.31 -0.02 1.40
C GLY A 171 5.73 1.02 2.44
N ASP A 172 4.80 1.70 3.11
CA ASP A 172 5.14 2.81 4.03
C ASP A 172 5.02 2.40 5.51
N ILE A 173 5.49 1.19 5.84
CA ILE A 173 5.56 0.69 7.21
C ILE A 173 7.02 0.68 7.65
N TYR A 174 7.28 1.30 8.79
CA TYR A 174 8.59 1.40 9.43
C TYR A 174 8.57 0.62 10.71
N MET A 175 9.64 -0.10 11.02
CA MET A 175 9.86 -0.77 12.31
C MET A 175 11.32 -1.20 12.42
N ASP A 176 11.75 -1.51 13.65
CA ASP A 176 13.05 -2.13 13.86
C ASP A 176 13.03 -3.65 13.61
N VAL A 177 14.21 -4.26 13.66
CA VAL A 177 14.37 -5.72 13.45
C VAL A 177 13.75 -6.56 14.56
N VAL A 178 13.59 -6.01 15.76
CA VAL A 178 13.03 -6.74 16.91
C VAL A 178 11.53 -6.90 16.73
N ASP A 179 10.84 -5.86 16.28
CA ASP A 179 9.43 -5.94 15.93
C ASP A 179 9.19 -6.72 14.63
N LEU A 180 10.08 -6.58 13.63
CA LEU A 180 10.01 -7.42 12.43
C LEU A 180 10.16 -8.92 12.76
N ALA A 181 10.93 -9.28 13.79
CA ALA A 181 11.08 -10.68 14.20
C ALA A 181 9.87 -11.22 15.00
N LYS A 182 9.03 -10.35 15.57
CA LYS A 182 7.75 -10.75 16.18
C LYS A 182 6.67 -10.97 15.13
N TRP A 183 6.76 -10.22 14.03
CA TRP A 183 5.91 -10.36 12.85
C TRP A 183 6.21 -11.65 12.08
#